data_AF-A0A5C6ALD0-F1
#
_entry.id   AF-A0A5C6ALD0-F1
#
_cell.length_a   1.000
_cell.length_b   1.000
_cell.length_c   1.000
_cell.angle_alpha   90.00
_cell.angle_beta   90.00
_cell.angle_gamma   90.00
#
_symmetry.space_group_name_H-M   'P 1'
#
loop_
_entity.id
_entity.type
_entity.pdbx_description
1 polymer ?
#
loop_
_entity_poly.entity_id
_entity_poly.type
_entity_poly.pdbx_seq_one_letter_code
_entity_poly.pdbx_strand_id
1 'polypeptide(L)'
;MFTHFRIALVLATAICSSTVGQSTQSGPYWPSNEPYYGPQRPLSATGAWRYDQSVREFYHALGSQNQLSAELNRFEIGTVRSEARFNRDANREIRTAQARERLHDRRHRQDAKALQLLEAIEDAKVVWPTAFQNPWAKRRLRDVCDALGNSYATLGAKEQLSEIRSALSQGQLADSRLERDRAFRVLVLLERLVAIKQLSSTVLN
;
A
#
# COMPACT_ATOMS: atom_id res chain seq x y z
N MET A 1 8.74 -28.90 7.22
CA MET A 1 7.97 -28.26 8.31
C MET A 1 8.15 -29.08 9.59
N PHE A 2 8.23 -28.41 10.74
CA PHE A 2 8.37 -28.96 12.11
C PHE A 2 9.79 -29.25 12.63
N THR A 3 10.60 -28.20 12.80
CA THR A 3 11.82 -28.22 13.64
C THR A 3 11.77 -27.25 14.83
N HIS A 4 10.63 -26.59 15.09
CA HIS A 4 10.52 -25.57 16.15
C HIS A 4 9.77 -26.04 17.40
N PHE A 5 9.33 -27.30 17.48
CA PHE A 5 8.56 -27.81 18.63
C PHE A 5 9.40 -28.51 19.70
N ARG A 6 10.73 -28.52 19.60
CA ARG A 6 11.62 -29.19 20.57
C ARG A 6 12.43 -28.27 21.49
N ILE A 7 12.36 -26.95 21.30
CA ILE A 7 13.06 -25.99 22.19
C ILE A 7 12.16 -25.52 23.34
N ALA A 8 10.83 -25.64 23.21
CA ALA A 8 9.89 -25.30 24.28
C ALA A 8 9.86 -26.31 25.45
N LEU A 9 10.45 -27.50 25.29
CA LEU A 9 10.42 -28.55 26.33
C LEU A 9 11.64 -28.52 27.27
N VAL A 10 12.74 -27.86 26.89
CA VAL A 10 13.94 -27.76 27.74
C VAL A 10 13.84 -26.60 28.74
N LEU A 11 13.01 -25.59 28.45
CA LEU A 11 12.75 -24.47 29.38
C LEU A 11 11.65 -24.77 30.41
N ALA A 12 10.84 -25.82 30.21
CA ALA A 12 9.78 -26.20 31.16
C ALA A 12 10.28 -27.13 32.29
N THR A 13 11.43 -27.81 32.11
CA THR A 13 12.00 -28.70 33.14
C THR A 13 13.02 -28.02 34.05
N ALA A 14 13.34 -26.75 33.84
CA ALA A 14 14.18 -25.97 34.76
C ALA A 14 13.40 -25.30 35.90
N ILE A 15 12.06 -25.34 35.87
CA ILE A 15 11.20 -24.64 36.85
C ILE A 15 10.55 -25.60 37.87
N CYS A 16 10.64 -26.93 37.69
CA CYS A 16 9.91 -27.89 38.54
C CYS A 16 10.76 -28.95 39.26
N SER A 17 12.09 -28.89 39.28
CA SER A 17 12.89 -29.89 40.01
C SER A 17 14.22 -29.36 40.52
N SER A 18 14.15 -28.48 41.52
CA SER A 18 15.15 -28.44 42.59
C SER A 18 14.41 -28.65 43.90
N THR A 19 14.25 -29.93 44.19
CA THR A 19 14.28 -30.54 45.52
C THR A 19 14.66 -29.58 46.64
N VAL A 20 13.72 -29.48 47.58
CA VAL A 20 13.92 -29.33 49.02
C VAL A 20 15.29 -29.85 49.46
N GLY A 21 16.25 -28.94 49.51
CA GLY A 21 17.52 -29.09 50.19
C GLY A 21 17.67 -27.84 51.02
N GLN A 22 17.39 -27.96 52.31
CA GLN A 22 17.62 -26.91 53.29
C GLN A 22 19.10 -26.50 53.22
N SER A 23 19.42 -25.44 52.49
CA SER A 23 20.52 -24.57 52.88
C SER A 23 19.87 -23.38 53.57
N THR A 24 20.03 -23.35 54.88
CA THR A 24 19.77 -22.17 55.71
C THR A 24 20.75 -21.08 55.29
N GLN A 25 20.48 -20.43 54.16
CA GLN A 25 21.09 -19.16 53.83
C GLN A 25 20.27 -18.11 54.58
N SER A 26 20.82 -17.70 55.72
CA SER A 26 20.29 -16.67 56.60
C SER A 26 20.00 -15.40 55.82
N GLY A 27 18.74 -15.22 55.41
CA GLY A 27 18.23 -13.93 54.97
C GLY A 27 18.23 -12.96 56.15
N PRO A 28 18.34 -11.64 55.91
CA PRO A 28 18.16 -10.66 56.98
C PRO A 28 16.76 -10.86 57.57
N TYR A 29 16.71 -11.12 58.87
CA TYR A 29 15.50 -11.25 59.66
C TYR A 29 14.69 -9.95 59.54
N TRP A 30 13.59 -10.01 58.80
CA TRP A 30 12.55 -8.97 58.85
C TRP A 30 11.69 -9.27 60.08
N PRO A 31 11.66 -8.39 61.10
CA PRO A 31 10.74 -8.58 62.19
C PRO A 31 9.32 -8.44 61.66
N SER A 32 8.52 -9.47 61.89
CA SER A 32 7.08 -9.50 61.70
C SER A 32 6.42 -8.29 62.36
N ASN A 33 5.39 -7.74 61.70
CA ASN A 33 4.48 -6.70 62.20
C ASN A 33 3.70 -7.18 63.45
N GLU A 34 4.39 -7.37 64.56
CA GLU A 34 3.78 -7.40 65.89
C GLU A 34 3.86 -5.99 66.48
N PRO A 35 2.77 -5.44 67.03
CA PRO A 35 2.83 -4.19 67.80
C PRO A 35 3.58 -4.48 69.11
N TYR A 36 4.91 -4.35 69.05
CA TYR A 36 5.81 -4.57 70.19
C TYR A 36 5.68 -3.39 71.17
N TYR A 37 4.69 -3.46 72.06
CA TYR A 37 4.67 -2.65 73.29
C TYR A 37 5.63 -3.28 74.31
N GLY A 38 6.93 -3.15 74.05
CA GLY A 38 8.01 -3.47 74.99
C GLY A 38 8.82 -2.22 75.33
N PRO A 39 9.45 -2.14 76.53
CA PRO A 39 10.12 -0.93 76.98
C PRO A 39 11.23 -0.53 75.99
N GLN A 40 11.10 0.67 75.43
CA GLN A 40 12.06 1.27 74.51
C GLN A 40 13.42 1.40 75.21
N ARG A 41 14.30 0.40 75.03
CA ARG A 41 15.72 0.59 75.32
C ARG A 41 16.28 1.58 74.30
N PRO A 42 17.07 2.58 74.71
CA PRO A 42 17.67 3.49 73.75
C PRO A 42 18.53 2.68 72.77
N LEU A 43 18.19 2.76 71.48
CA LEU A 43 19.00 2.21 70.39
C LEU A 43 20.42 2.74 70.58
N SER A 44 21.42 1.85 70.58
CA SER A 44 22.80 2.30 70.53
C SER A 44 23.00 3.14 69.27
N ALA A 45 23.82 4.19 69.34
CA ALA A 45 24.08 5.06 68.19
C ALA A 45 24.48 4.27 66.94
N THR A 46 25.19 3.15 67.12
CA THR A 46 25.57 2.20 66.07
C THR A 46 24.38 1.46 65.46
N GLY A 47 23.38 1.07 66.27
CA GLY A 47 22.17 0.38 65.79
C GLY A 47 21.26 1.30 64.98
N ALA A 48 21.07 2.54 65.43
CA ALA A 48 20.33 3.55 64.68
C ALA A 48 21.02 3.87 63.33
N TRP A 49 22.35 3.99 63.33
CA TRP A 49 23.13 4.21 62.11
C TRP A 49 23.01 3.05 61.11
N ARG A 50 23.08 1.79 61.58
CA ARG A 50 22.95 0.61 60.70
C ARG A 50 21.56 0.50 60.08
N TYR A 51 20.51 0.81 60.85
CA TYR A 51 19.15 0.84 60.32
C TYR A 51 19.02 1.91 59.23
N ASP A 52 19.45 3.14 59.51
CA ASP A 52 19.39 4.24 58.55
C ASP A 52 20.22 3.95 57.28
N GLN A 53 21.38 3.31 57.44
CA GLN A 53 22.20 2.84 56.32
C GLN A 53 21.48 1.76 55.48
N SER A 54 20.84 0.78 56.12
CA SER A 54 20.09 -0.27 55.41
C SER A 54 18.89 0.28 54.64
N VAL A 55 18.21 1.30 55.17
CA VAL A 55 17.11 2.00 54.50
C VAL A 55 17.63 2.74 53.26
N ARG A 56 18.76 3.44 53.38
CA ARG A 56 19.40 4.11 52.22
C ARG A 56 19.81 3.11 51.13
N GLU A 57 20.43 2.00 51.52
CA GLU A 57 20.83 0.94 50.59
C GLU A 57 19.62 0.29 49.90
N PHE A 58 18.53 0.07 50.62
CA PHE A 58 17.27 -0.43 50.07
C PHE A 58 16.69 0.52 49.02
N TYR A 59 16.57 1.82 49.33
CA TYR A 59 16.06 2.80 48.36
C TYR A 59 16.99 3.00 47.17
N HIS A 60 18.30 2.89 47.37
CA HIS A 60 19.27 2.93 46.28
C HIS A 60 19.12 1.71 45.35
N ALA A 61 18.97 0.51 45.90
CA ALA A 61 18.73 -0.71 45.13
C ALA A 61 17.39 -0.68 44.37
N LEU A 62 16.34 -0.13 44.99
CA LEU A 62 15.04 0.03 44.36
C LEU A 62 15.08 1.08 43.24
N GLY A 63 15.85 2.16 43.44
CA GLY A 63 16.14 3.17 42.43
C GLY A 63 16.88 2.60 41.22
N SER A 64 17.93 1.80 41.44
CA SER A 64 18.69 1.19 40.35
C SER A 64 17.88 0.14 39.59
N GLN A 65 17.06 -0.65 40.27
CA GLN A 65 16.15 -1.61 39.63
C GLN A 65 15.09 -0.91 38.76
N ASN A 66 14.50 0.19 39.25
CA ASN A 66 13.53 0.98 38.48
C ASN A 66 14.17 1.65 37.25
N GLN A 67 15.43 2.11 37.37
CA GLN A 67 16.18 2.67 36.23
C GLN A 67 16.44 1.61 35.16
N LEU A 68 16.92 0.42 35.54
CA LEU A 68 17.15 -0.68 34.60
C LEU A 68 15.85 -1.13 33.91
N SER A 69 14.75 -1.23 34.66
CA SER A 69 13.43 -1.53 34.09
C SER A 69 12.97 -0.46 33.10
N ALA A 70 13.20 0.83 33.41
CA ALA A 70 12.88 1.93 32.50
C ALA A 70 13.73 1.90 31.21
N GLU A 71 15.00 1.53 31.29
CA GLU A 71 15.88 1.40 30.13
C GLU A 71 15.48 0.22 29.22
N LEU A 72 15.17 -0.94 29.80
CA LEU A 72 14.66 -2.10 29.05
C LEU A 72 13.35 -1.75 28.33
N ASN A 73 12.40 -1.12 29.02
CA ASN A 73 11.16 -0.68 28.41
C ASN A 73 11.39 0.31 27.25
N ARG A 74 12.36 1.24 27.38
CA ARG A 74 12.71 2.17 26.30
C ARG A 74 13.30 1.43 25.09
N PHE A 75 14.13 0.42 25.33
CA PHE A 75 14.72 -0.41 24.28
C PHE A 75 13.65 -1.24 23.56
N GLU A 76 12.75 -1.88 24.29
CA GLU A 76 11.60 -2.62 23.74
C GLU A 76 10.67 -1.70 22.92
N ILE A 77 10.36 -0.52 23.43
CA ILE A 77 9.58 0.48 22.67
C ILE A 77 10.32 0.89 21.39
N GLY A 78 11.66 1.02 21.46
CA GLY A 78 12.50 1.33 20.30
C GLY A 78 12.42 0.25 19.21
N THR A 79 12.57 -1.02 19.59
CA THR A 79 12.54 -2.17 18.68
C THR A 79 11.17 -2.36 18.04
N VAL A 80 10.09 -2.33 18.83
CA VAL A 80 8.71 -2.42 18.34
C VAL A 80 8.40 -1.27 17.37
N ARG A 81 8.87 -0.05 17.66
CA ARG A 81 8.69 1.09 16.76
C ARG A 81 9.46 0.94 15.45
N SER A 82 10.67 0.36 15.45
CA SER A 82 11.41 0.08 14.22
C SER A 82 10.73 -0.99 13.37
N GLU A 83 10.27 -2.08 13.98
CA GLU A 83 9.54 -3.14 13.28
C GLU A 83 8.22 -2.62 12.69
N ALA A 84 7.48 -1.81 13.45
CA ALA A 84 6.25 -1.18 12.97
C ALA A 84 6.49 -0.19 11.82
N ARG A 85 7.66 0.45 11.75
CA ARG A 85 8.04 1.30 10.60
C ARG A 85 8.39 0.45 9.38
N PHE A 86 9.27 -0.54 9.55
CA PHE A 86 9.65 -1.46 8.49
C PHE A 86 8.43 -2.15 7.85
N ASN A 87 7.52 -2.67 8.68
CA ASN A 87 6.29 -3.31 8.20
C ASN A 87 5.37 -2.32 7.47
N ARG A 88 5.33 -1.05 7.88
CA ARG A 88 4.54 -0.03 7.16
C ARG A 88 5.14 0.28 5.80
N ASP A 89 6.45 0.39 5.72
CA ASP A 89 7.16 0.69 4.46
C ASP A 89 7.04 -0.49 3.48
N ALA A 90 7.24 -1.72 3.94
CA ALA A 90 7.03 -2.93 3.13
C ALA A 90 5.58 -3.04 2.61
N ASN A 91 4.58 -2.77 3.48
CA ASN A 91 3.18 -2.76 3.06
C ASN A 91 2.86 -1.64 2.06
N ARG A 92 3.52 -0.48 2.18
CA ARG A 92 3.39 0.62 1.23
C ARG A 92 3.95 0.23 -0.14
N GLU A 93 5.09 -0.44 -0.18
CA GLU A 93 5.69 -0.94 -1.42
C GLU A 93 4.79 -1.96 -2.12
N ILE A 94 4.25 -2.94 -1.38
CA ILE A 94 3.31 -3.93 -1.93
C ILE A 94 2.07 -3.25 -2.52
N ARG A 95 1.49 -2.28 -1.81
CA ARG A 95 0.31 -1.55 -2.30
C ARG A 95 0.61 -0.73 -3.56
N THR A 96 1.78 -0.09 -3.62
CA THR A 96 2.17 0.68 -4.81
C THR A 96 2.48 -0.23 -5.99
N ALA A 97 3.10 -1.39 -5.77
CA ALA A 97 3.31 -2.40 -6.80
C ALA A 97 1.98 -2.94 -7.37
N GLN A 98 1.03 -3.31 -6.51
CA GLN A 98 -0.30 -3.75 -6.92
C GLN A 98 -1.07 -2.67 -7.69
N ALA A 99 -0.93 -1.39 -7.28
CA ALA A 99 -1.54 -0.28 -8.01
C ALA A 99 -0.95 -0.14 -9.43
N ARG A 100 0.39 -0.24 -9.57
CA ARG A 100 1.07 -0.19 -10.88
C ARG A 100 0.64 -1.34 -11.78
N GLU A 101 0.55 -2.55 -11.24
CA GLU A 101 0.10 -3.73 -11.97
C GLU A 101 -1.33 -3.56 -12.49
N ARG A 102 -2.27 -3.09 -11.65
CA ARG A 102 -3.65 -2.82 -12.09
C ARG A 102 -3.73 -1.76 -13.19
N LEU A 103 -2.88 -0.73 -13.13
CA LEU A 103 -2.80 0.28 -14.18
C LEU A 103 -2.26 -0.31 -15.49
N HIS A 104 -1.22 -1.13 -15.41
CA HIS A 104 -0.65 -1.84 -16.53
C HIS A 104 -1.68 -2.77 -17.19
N ASP A 105 -2.42 -3.57 -16.41
CA ASP A 105 -3.48 -4.46 -16.91
C ASP A 105 -4.65 -3.69 -17.53
N ARG A 106 -4.98 -2.52 -16.98
CA ARG A 106 -6.01 -1.66 -17.58
C ARG A 106 -5.54 -1.15 -18.94
N ARG A 107 -4.28 -0.74 -19.05
CA ARG A 107 -3.68 -0.30 -20.32
C ARG A 107 -3.65 -1.43 -21.34
N HIS A 108 -3.17 -2.61 -20.98
CA HIS A 108 -3.18 -3.78 -21.87
C HIS A 108 -4.57 -4.11 -22.40
N ARG A 109 -5.61 -4.05 -21.55
CA ARG A 109 -6.99 -4.24 -21.99
C ARG A 109 -7.48 -3.14 -22.93
N GLN A 110 -7.06 -1.89 -22.71
CA GLN A 110 -7.41 -0.78 -23.59
C GLN A 110 -6.70 -0.90 -24.95
N ASP A 111 -5.41 -1.23 -24.95
CA ASP A 111 -4.63 -1.43 -26.16
C ASP A 111 -5.12 -2.67 -26.94
N ALA A 112 -5.46 -3.77 -26.27
CA ALA A 112 -6.08 -4.94 -26.90
C ALA A 112 -7.44 -4.61 -27.54
N LYS A 113 -8.28 -3.81 -26.86
CA LYS A 113 -9.53 -3.32 -27.46
C LYS A 113 -9.29 -2.39 -28.64
N ALA A 114 -8.26 -1.55 -28.58
CA ALA A 114 -7.89 -0.69 -29.69
C ALA A 114 -7.42 -1.51 -30.89
N LEU A 115 -6.61 -2.55 -30.67
CA LEU A 115 -6.18 -3.48 -31.72
C LEU A 115 -7.36 -4.24 -32.34
N GLN A 116 -8.27 -4.78 -31.53
CA GLN A 116 -9.49 -5.43 -32.04
C GLN A 116 -10.37 -4.49 -32.88
N LEU A 117 -10.42 -3.21 -32.52
CA LEU A 117 -11.15 -2.21 -33.30
C LEU A 117 -10.42 -1.84 -34.61
N LEU A 118 -9.09 -1.83 -34.61
CA LEU A 118 -8.31 -1.67 -35.84
C LEU A 118 -8.46 -2.88 -36.75
N GLU A 119 -8.33 -4.10 -36.21
CA GLU A 119 -8.60 -5.34 -36.94
C GLU A 119 -10.03 -5.35 -37.48
N ALA A 120 -11.04 -4.92 -36.72
CA ALA A 120 -12.41 -4.82 -37.22
C ALA A 120 -12.58 -3.79 -38.35
N ILE A 121 -11.75 -2.73 -38.41
CA ILE A 121 -11.73 -1.79 -39.53
C ILE A 121 -11.04 -2.41 -40.75
N GLU A 122 -9.96 -3.16 -40.54
CA GLU A 122 -9.20 -3.84 -41.60
C GLU A 122 -9.95 -5.06 -42.19
N ASP A 123 -10.45 -5.96 -41.34
CA ASP A 123 -11.22 -7.16 -41.69
C ASP A 123 -12.56 -6.84 -42.36
N ALA A 124 -13.16 -5.71 -42.02
CA ALA A 124 -14.36 -5.23 -42.70
C ALA A 124 -14.11 -4.88 -44.18
N LYS A 125 -12.88 -5.05 -44.71
CA LYS A 125 -12.49 -4.75 -46.10
C LYS A 125 -13.13 -3.44 -46.54
N VAL A 126 -13.07 -2.43 -45.66
CA VAL A 126 -13.79 -1.18 -45.85
C VAL A 126 -13.06 -0.46 -46.96
N VAL A 127 -13.56 -0.59 -48.19
CA VAL A 127 -13.49 0.51 -49.14
C VAL A 127 -14.06 1.68 -48.35
N TRP A 128 -13.19 2.59 -47.91
CA TRP A 128 -13.58 3.79 -47.18
C TRP A 128 -14.81 4.36 -47.87
N PRO A 129 -15.93 4.57 -47.13
CA PRO A 129 -17.12 5.17 -47.69
C PRO A 129 -16.76 6.28 -48.67
N THR A 130 -17.37 6.31 -49.85
CA THR A 130 -17.13 7.34 -50.86
C THR A 130 -17.32 8.74 -50.28
N ALA A 131 -18.15 8.85 -49.24
CA ALA A 131 -18.30 10.04 -48.42
C ALA A 131 -16.99 10.60 -47.85
N PHE A 132 -16.04 9.71 -47.54
CA PHE A 132 -14.72 10.04 -47.01
C PHE A 132 -13.66 10.25 -48.09
N GLN A 133 -13.98 10.03 -49.37
CA GLN A 133 -13.11 10.38 -50.48
C GLN A 133 -13.12 11.89 -50.77
N ASN A 134 -14.06 12.65 -50.20
CA ASN A 134 -14.06 14.10 -50.26
C ASN A 134 -12.73 14.65 -49.68
N PRO A 135 -12.00 15.53 -50.40
CA PRO A 135 -10.73 16.08 -49.94
C PRO A 135 -10.78 16.72 -48.55
N TRP A 136 -11.90 17.35 -48.19
CA TRP A 136 -12.13 17.96 -46.88
C TRP A 136 -12.22 16.90 -45.77
N ALA A 137 -12.98 15.82 -46.02
CA ALA A 137 -13.17 14.72 -45.07
C ALA A 137 -11.88 13.91 -44.92
N LYS A 138 -11.18 13.66 -46.03
CA LYS A 138 -9.93 12.92 -46.06
C LYS A 138 -8.81 13.61 -45.28
N ARG A 139 -8.70 14.95 -45.34
CA ARG A 139 -7.73 15.71 -44.54
C ARG A 139 -8.03 15.57 -43.05
N ARG A 140 -9.29 15.76 -42.64
CA ARG A 140 -9.69 15.61 -41.23
C ARG A 140 -9.51 14.19 -40.71
N LEU A 141 -9.82 13.17 -41.50
CA LEU A 141 -9.57 11.78 -41.11
C LEU A 141 -8.08 11.49 -40.96
N ARG A 142 -7.22 12.09 -41.80
CA ARG A 142 -5.76 11.98 -41.64
C ARG A 142 -5.31 12.61 -40.34
N ASP A 143 -5.75 13.83 -40.06
CA ASP A 143 -5.43 14.54 -38.82
C ASP A 143 -5.90 13.74 -37.58
N VAL A 144 -7.07 13.08 -37.65
CA VAL A 144 -7.55 12.14 -36.62
C VAL A 144 -6.61 10.94 -36.47
N CYS A 145 -6.17 10.33 -37.57
CA CYS A 145 -5.21 9.22 -37.53
C CYS A 145 -3.86 9.64 -36.95
N ASP A 146 -3.35 10.81 -37.34
CA ASP A 146 -2.10 11.37 -36.82
C ASP A 146 -2.23 11.67 -35.30
N ALA A 147 -3.39 12.16 -34.87
CA ALA A 147 -3.71 12.37 -33.47
C ALA A 147 -3.93 11.07 -32.67
N LEU A 148 -4.33 9.98 -33.32
CA LEU A 148 -4.38 8.65 -32.69
C LEU A 148 -2.97 8.07 -32.46
N GLY A 149 -2.00 8.43 -33.30
CA GLY A 149 -0.58 8.13 -33.09
C GLY A 149 0.05 8.93 -31.96
N ASN A 150 -0.44 10.15 -31.72
CA ASN A 150 0.08 11.08 -30.72
C ASN A 150 -0.91 11.30 -29.56
N SER A 151 -0.69 10.65 -28.41
CA SER A 151 -1.58 10.65 -27.24
C SER A 151 -2.01 12.04 -26.72
N TYR A 152 -1.21 13.09 -26.97
CA TYR A 152 -1.48 14.49 -26.58
C TYR A 152 -2.42 15.25 -27.54
N ALA A 153 -2.58 14.81 -28.80
CA ALA A 153 -3.35 15.53 -29.83
C ALA A 153 -4.82 15.09 -29.93
N THR A 154 -5.26 14.20 -29.03
CA THR A 154 -6.57 13.53 -29.10
C THR A 154 -7.78 14.45 -28.89
N LEU A 155 -7.60 15.68 -28.38
CA LEU A 155 -8.67 16.68 -28.25
C LEU A 155 -9.18 17.18 -29.61
N GLY A 156 -8.27 17.54 -30.53
CA GLY A 156 -8.61 17.98 -31.88
C GLY A 156 -9.25 16.87 -32.73
N ALA A 157 -8.88 15.61 -32.49
CA ALA A 157 -9.45 14.47 -33.19
C ALA A 157 -10.97 14.32 -32.97
N LYS A 158 -11.46 14.64 -31.76
CA LYS A 158 -12.89 14.55 -31.44
C LYS A 158 -13.68 15.65 -32.15
N GLU A 159 -13.14 16.85 -32.20
CA GLU A 159 -13.75 17.98 -32.93
C GLU A 159 -13.86 17.66 -34.42
N GLN A 160 -12.78 17.16 -35.03
CA GLN A 160 -12.77 16.77 -36.44
C GLN A 160 -13.77 15.66 -36.77
N LEU A 161 -13.92 14.64 -35.91
CA LEU A 161 -14.95 13.61 -36.08
C LEU A 161 -16.37 14.19 -35.95
N SER A 162 -16.59 15.14 -35.04
CA SER A 162 -17.89 15.80 -34.86
C SER A 162 -18.28 16.65 -36.09
N GLU A 163 -17.29 17.31 -36.71
CA GLU A 163 -17.49 18.07 -37.94
C GLU A 163 -17.87 17.15 -39.11
N ILE A 164 -17.17 16.02 -39.27
CA ILE A 164 -17.49 15.03 -40.31
C ILE A 164 -18.91 14.45 -40.08
N ARG A 165 -19.26 14.18 -38.82
CA ARG A 165 -20.60 13.71 -38.44
C ARG A 165 -21.68 14.72 -38.81
N SER A 166 -21.44 16.01 -38.53
CA SER A 166 -22.35 17.10 -38.91
C SER A 166 -22.52 17.17 -40.43
N ALA A 167 -21.42 17.16 -41.19
CA ALA A 167 -21.45 17.20 -42.65
C ALA A 167 -22.17 15.98 -43.27
N LEU A 168 -22.04 14.78 -42.68
CA LEU A 168 -22.82 13.60 -43.08
C LEU A 168 -24.31 13.75 -42.77
N SER A 169 -24.67 14.31 -41.60
CA SER A 169 -26.06 14.52 -41.20
C SER A 169 -26.77 15.54 -42.10
N GLN A 170 -26.03 16.55 -42.55
CA GLN A 170 -26.49 17.58 -43.48
C GLN A 170 -26.50 17.11 -44.94
N GLY A 171 -26.03 15.88 -45.22
CA GLY A 171 -26.00 15.31 -46.58
C GLY A 171 -24.90 15.88 -47.48
N GLN A 172 -23.95 16.66 -46.96
CA GLN A 172 -22.91 17.32 -47.75
C GLN A 172 -21.82 16.36 -48.25
N LEU A 173 -21.68 15.20 -47.61
CA LEU A 173 -20.63 14.22 -47.91
C LEU A 173 -21.14 13.00 -48.68
N ALA A 174 -22.43 12.68 -48.58
CA ALA A 174 -23.00 11.52 -49.26
C ALA A 174 -24.46 11.75 -49.61
N ASP A 175 -24.75 11.59 -50.91
CA ASP A 175 -26.09 11.74 -51.48
C ASP A 175 -26.98 10.53 -51.15
N SER A 176 -26.38 9.34 -51.09
CA SER A 176 -27.09 8.09 -50.80
C SER A 176 -27.27 7.89 -49.29
N ARG A 177 -28.49 7.48 -48.90
CA ARG A 177 -28.79 7.07 -47.51
C ARG A 177 -27.96 5.86 -47.06
N LEU A 178 -27.78 4.87 -47.94
CA LEU A 178 -26.97 3.67 -47.65
C LEU A 178 -25.50 4.04 -47.40
N GLU A 179 -25.00 5.03 -48.14
CA GLU A 179 -23.62 5.49 -48.01
C GLU A 179 -23.42 6.29 -46.72
N ARG A 180 -24.39 7.14 -46.35
CA ARG A 180 -24.42 7.81 -45.05
C ARG A 180 -24.45 6.83 -43.88
N ASP A 181 -25.28 5.79 -43.95
CA ASP A 181 -25.37 4.77 -42.90
C ASP A 181 -24.05 4.01 -42.71
N ARG A 182 -23.35 3.69 -43.81
CA ARG A 182 -22.01 3.10 -43.76
C ARG A 182 -20.98 4.05 -43.15
N ALA A 183 -20.99 5.31 -43.58
CA ALA A 183 -20.10 6.34 -43.05
C ALA A 183 -20.31 6.58 -41.55
N PHE A 184 -21.56 6.60 -41.07
CA PHE A 184 -21.85 6.72 -39.65
C PHE A 184 -21.35 5.52 -38.83
N ARG A 185 -21.45 4.29 -39.35
CA ARG A 185 -20.91 3.11 -38.66
C ARG A 185 -19.39 3.22 -38.48
N VAL A 186 -18.67 3.64 -39.53
CA VAL A 186 -17.22 3.86 -39.47
C VAL A 186 -16.87 4.99 -38.51
N LEU A 187 -17.60 6.12 -38.54
CA LEU A 187 -17.39 7.22 -37.60
C LEU A 187 -17.56 6.77 -36.14
N VAL A 188 -18.57 5.97 -35.83
CA VAL A 188 -18.78 5.47 -34.45
C VAL A 188 -17.61 4.61 -33.99
N LEU A 189 -17.00 3.82 -34.89
CA LEU A 189 -15.80 3.05 -34.57
C LEU A 189 -14.60 3.96 -34.31
N LEU A 190 -14.40 4.99 -35.13
CA LEU A 190 -13.33 5.98 -34.94
C LEU A 190 -13.52 6.80 -33.65
N GLU A 191 -14.74 7.22 -33.34
CA GLU A 191 -15.08 7.91 -32.08
C GLU A 191 -14.74 7.04 -30.86
N ARG A 192 -15.03 5.73 -30.92
CA ARG A 192 -14.68 4.77 -29.87
C ARG A 192 -13.17 4.60 -29.73
N LEU A 193 -12.44 4.52 -30.83
CA LEU A 193 -10.98 4.45 -30.83
C LEU A 193 -10.33 5.68 -30.18
N VAL A 194 -10.78 6.88 -30.57
CA VAL A 194 -10.31 8.14 -29.98
C VAL A 194 -10.62 8.17 -28.47
N ALA A 195 -11.82 7.76 -28.05
CA ALA A 195 -12.19 7.72 -26.63
C ALA A 195 -11.32 6.72 -25.83
N ILE A 196 -11.00 5.55 -26.40
CA ILE A 196 -10.13 4.56 -25.74
C ILE A 196 -8.71 5.11 -25.58
N LYS A 197 -8.16 5.76 -26.61
CA LYS A 197 -6.81 6.36 -26.54
C LYS A 197 -6.75 7.56 -25.58
N GLN A 198 -7.78 8.40 -25.50
CA GLN A 198 -7.90 9.46 -24.48
C GLN A 198 -7.92 8.89 -23.05
N LEU A 199 -8.65 7.80 -22.83
CA LEU A 199 -8.67 7.13 -21.52
C LEU A 199 -7.35 6.45 -21.17
N SER A 200 -6.53 6.10 -22.16
CA SER A 200 -5.18 5.58 -21.93
C SER A 200 -4.17 6.68 -21.66
N SER A 201 -4.33 7.89 -22.23
CA SER A 201 -3.40 9.01 -22.03
C SER A 201 -3.61 9.72 -20.69
N THR A 202 -4.86 9.85 -20.24
CA THR A 202 -5.21 10.46 -18.93
C THR A 202 -4.74 9.66 -17.72
N VAL A 203 -4.38 8.38 -17.89
CA VAL A 203 -3.83 7.54 -16.80
C VAL A 203 -2.34 7.84 -16.53
N LEU A 204 -1.68 8.64 -17.38
CA LEU A 204 -0.25 8.99 -17.27
C LEU A 204 0.03 10.30 -16.52
N ASN A 205 -1.00 11.09 -16.18
CA ASN A 205 -0.90 12.33 -15.41
C ASN A 205 -1.55 12.16 -14.03
#